data_AF-A0A7R9ZK98-F1
#
_entry.id   AF-A0A7R9ZK98-F1
#
_cell.length_a   1.000
_cell.length_b   1.000
_cell.length_c   1.000
_cell.angle_alpha   90.00
_cell.angle_beta   90.00
_cell.angle_gamma   90.00
#
_symmetry.space_group_name_H-M   'P 1'
#
loop_
_entity.id
_entity.type
_entity.pdbx_description
1 polymer ?
#
loop_
_entity_poly.entity_id
_entity_poly.type
_entity_poly.pdbx_seq_one_letter_code
_entity_poly.pdbx_strand_id
1 'polypeptide(L)'
;VTLLFRQANLGDPFVETDNNAYITTKVGKLNFRYRAGNFFQNNYYVLPLMVENVVRHAIEGGGMTHLADCYCGSGLFALSASEHFQKVVGIEINDQAIAEATANAVANKITNCEFRAASAENIFEAIQDFPNDTTAVVLDPPRKGCSTDFLAQLYQFAPRKIVYMSCDPSTQARDAKGIVGAGYKITNVQPFDLFPQTRHIENLMIFERIKQPSS
;
A
#
# COMPACT_ATOMS: atom_id res chain seq x y z
N VAL A 1 28.46 0.89 0.09
CA VAL A 1 27.65 0.06 -0.82
C VAL A 1 26.82 -0.87 0.04
N THR A 2 25.49 -0.70 0.07
CA THR A 2 24.61 -1.63 0.78
C THR A 2 24.47 -2.87 -0.08
N LEU A 3 25.04 -4.00 0.35
CA LEU A 3 24.80 -5.29 -0.27
C LEU A 3 23.40 -5.76 0.15
N LEU A 4 22.47 -5.82 -0.79
CA LEU A 4 21.15 -6.40 -0.60
C LEU A 4 21.21 -7.89 -0.91
N PHE A 5 21.38 -8.73 0.10
CA PHE A 5 21.19 -10.16 -0.05
C PHE A 5 19.69 -10.47 0.04
N ARG A 6 19.12 -10.98 -1.05
CA ARG A 6 17.70 -11.37 -1.11
C ARG A 6 17.59 -12.82 -1.51
N GLN A 7 16.83 -13.59 -0.75
CA GLN A 7 16.36 -14.89 -1.18
C GLN A 7 15.13 -14.68 -2.05
N ALA A 8 15.26 -14.86 -3.36
CA ALA A 8 14.14 -14.91 -4.29
C ALA A 8 13.78 -16.38 -4.55
N ASN A 9 12.51 -16.75 -4.33
CA ASN A 9 11.94 -18.10 -4.54
C ASN A 9 12.59 -19.25 -3.74
N LEU A 10 11.82 -19.86 -2.82
CA LEU A 10 12.22 -21.05 -2.04
C LEU A 10 12.53 -22.30 -2.87
N GLY A 11 12.27 -22.29 -4.19
CA GLY A 11 12.51 -23.44 -5.09
C GLY A 11 13.88 -23.44 -5.76
N ASP A 12 14.52 -22.28 -5.93
CA ASP A 12 15.86 -22.14 -6.52
C ASP A 12 16.51 -20.84 -6.02
N PRO A 13 17.17 -20.87 -4.86
CA PRO A 13 17.76 -19.67 -4.28
C PRO A 13 18.92 -19.17 -5.15
N PHE A 14 18.77 -17.99 -5.74
CA PHE A 14 19.84 -17.30 -6.47
C PHE A 14 20.18 -15.95 -5.82
N VAL A 15 21.42 -15.50 -6.03
CA VAL A 15 21.90 -14.18 -5.59
C VAL A 15 22.08 -13.30 -6.82
N GLU A 16 21.32 -12.21 -6.90
CA GLU A 16 21.52 -11.17 -7.91
C GLU A 16 22.53 -10.13 -7.42
N THR A 17 23.48 -9.76 -8.28
CA THR A 17 24.53 -8.78 -7.96
C THR A 17 24.44 -7.52 -8.82
N ASP A 18 23.71 -7.57 -9.94
CA ASP A 18 23.40 -6.38 -10.73
C ASP A 18 22.15 -5.67 -10.16
N ASN A 19 22.36 -4.48 -9.61
CA ASN A 19 21.29 -3.66 -9.05
C ASN A 19 20.21 -3.25 -10.09
N ASN A 20 20.54 -3.31 -11.38
CA ASN A 20 19.62 -2.98 -12.46
C ASN A 20 18.89 -4.20 -13.03
N ALA A 21 19.29 -5.41 -12.67
CA ALA A 21 18.60 -6.63 -13.08
C ALA A 21 17.19 -6.65 -12.51
N TYR A 22 16.26 -7.21 -13.28
CA TYR A 22 14.91 -7.45 -12.82
C TYR A 22 14.82 -8.82 -12.17
N ILE A 23 14.32 -8.86 -10.94
CA ILE A 23 14.03 -10.08 -10.22
C ILE A 23 12.53 -10.24 -10.03
N THR A 24 12.07 -11.48 -9.90
CA THR A 24 10.67 -11.80 -9.65
C THR A 24 10.54 -12.55 -8.33
N THR A 25 9.64 -12.08 -7.47
CA THR A 25 9.28 -12.78 -6.24
C THR A 25 7.81 -13.14 -6.24
N LYS A 26 7.47 -14.24 -5.56
CA LYS A 26 6.09 -14.68 -5.41
C LYS A 26 5.55 -14.23 -4.05
N VAL A 27 4.42 -13.52 -4.05
CA VAL A 27 3.67 -13.16 -2.84
C VAL A 27 2.26 -13.70 -2.98
N GLY A 28 1.89 -14.65 -2.11
CA GLY A 28 0.65 -15.41 -2.28
C GLY A 28 0.62 -16.13 -3.64
N LYS A 29 -0.38 -15.82 -4.47
CA LYS A 29 -0.53 -16.37 -5.83
C LYS A 29 0.09 -15.49 -6.93
N LEU A 30 0.55 -14.29 -6.59
CA LEU A 30 0.98 -13.28 -7.55
C LEU A 30 2.50 -13.24 -7.68
N ASN A 31 2.96 -12.89 -8.87
CA ASN A 31 4.37 -12.66 -9.18
C ASN A 31 4.65 -11.17 -9.30
N PHE A 32 5.64 -10.67 -8.57
CA PHE A 32 6.04 -9.27 -8.58
C PHE A 32 7.45 -9.16 -9.13
N ARG A 33 7.57 -8.49 -10.28
CA ARG A 33 8.82 -8.12 -10.93
C ARG A 33 9.19 -6.68 -10.56
N TYR A 34 10.43 -6.49 -10.14
CA TYR A 34 11.00 -5.19 -9.75
C TYR A 34 12.53 -5.21 -9.93
N ARG A 35 13.19 -4.05 -9.94
CA ARG A 35 14.67 -4.01 -10.01
C ARG A 35 15.31 -4.45 -8.70
N ALA A 36 16.40 -5.22 -8.78
CA ALA A 36 17.10 -5.75 -7.62
C ALA A 36 17.56 -4.66 -6.63
N GLY A 37 17.96 -3.48 -7.13
CA GLY A 37 18.35 -2.33 -6.32
C GLY A 37 17.17 -1.55 -5.71
N ASN A 38 15.93 -1.77 -6.16
CA ASN A 38 14.76 -1.09 -5.63
C ASN A 38 14.31 -1.71 -4.30
N PHE A 39 13.65 -0.91 -3.47
CA PHE A 39 13.01 -1.41 -2.26
C PHE A 39 11.84 -2.35 -2.62
N PHE A 40 11.82 -3.50 -1.95
CA PHE A 40 10.71 -4.43 -1.92
C PHE A 40 10.73 -5.06 -0.52
N GLN A 41 9.58 -5.48 -0.03
CA GLN A 41 9.46 -6.03 1.32
C GLN A 41 10.33 -7.30 1.45
N ASN A 42 11.32 -7.26 2.35
CA ASN A 42 12.41 -8.23 2.37
C ASN A 42 12.07 -9.54 3.11
N ASN A 43 11.16 -9.51 4.07
CA ASN A 43 10.86 -10.68 4.89
C ASN A 43 9.81 -11.57 4.23
N TYR A 44 10.28 -12.58 3.50
CA TYR A 44 9.42 -13.52 2.77
C TYR A 44 8.37 -14.22 3.65
N TYR A 45 8.67 -14.49 4.92
CA TYR A 45 7.74 -15.20 5.81
C TYR A 45 6.64 -14.29 6.38
N VAL A 46 6.97 -13.03 6.65
CA VAL A 46 6.01 -12.07 7.24
C VAL A 46 5.22 -11.33 6.16
N LEU A 47 5.80 -11.15 4.97
CA LEU A 47 5.19 -10.41 3.87
C LEU A 47 3.79 -10.92 3.48
N PRO A 48 3.54 -12.24 3.30
CA PRO A 48 2.20 -12.74 3.01
C PRO A 48 1.18 -12.39 4.10
N LEU A 49 1.57 -12.50 5.38
CA LEU A 49 0.71 -12.17 6.52
C LEU A 49 0.37 -10.68 6.56
N MET A 50 1.36 -9.83 6.24
CA MET A 50 1.18 -8.38 6.17
C MET A 50 0.20 -7.99 5.06
N VAL A 51 0.40 -8.53 3.85
CA VAL A 51 -0.48 -8.29 2.69
C VAL A 51 -1.89 -8.79 2.98
N GLU A 52 -2.04 -9.99 3.53
CA GLU A 52 -3.35 -10.54 3.90
C GLU A 52 -4.07 -9.64 4.91
N ASN A 53 -3.38 -9.10 5.91
CA ASN A 53 -3.99 -8.19 6.88
C ASN A 53 -4.45 -6.87 6.25
N VAL A 54 -3.65 -6.29 5.34
CA VAL A 54 -4.04 -5.09 4.59
C VAL A 54 -5.29 -5.35 3.76
N VAL A 55 -5.30 -6.43 2.96
CA VAL A 55 -6.43 -6.79 2.10
C VAL A 55 -7.68 -7.09 2.93
N ARG A 56 -7.55 -7.91 3.98
CA ARG A 56 -8.65 -8.26 4.89
C ARG A 56 -9.30 -7.02 5.48
N HIS A 57 -8.52 -6.08 6.01
CA HIS A 57 -9.07 -4.87 6.60
C HIS A 57 -9.62 -3.91 5.56
N ALA A 58 -9.03 -3.83 4.35
CA ALA A 58 -9.55 -2.99 3.27
C ALA A 58 -10.99 -3.39 2.87
N ILE A 59 -11.34 -4.68 2.94
CA ILE A 59 -12.67 -5.19 2.55
C ILE A 59 -13.63 -5.39 3.74
N GLU A 60 -13.12 -5.32 4.97
CA GLU A 60 -13.87 -5.60 6.19
C GLU A 60 -15.09 -4.68 6.34
N GLY A 61 -16.23 -5.24 6.74
CA GLY A 61 -17.50 -4.51 6.87
C GLY A 61 -18.31 -4.40 5.58
N GLY A 62 -17.77 -4.86 4.44
CA GLY A 62 -18.49 -5.04 3.17
C GLY A 62 -18.92 -3.75 2.46
N GLY A 63 -19.32 -3.91 1.20
CA GLY A 63 -19.78 -2.82 0.34
C GLY A 63 -18.66 -1.89 -0.16
N MET A 64 -17.41 -2.32 -0.07
CA MET A 64 -16.30 -1.67 -0.74
C MET A 64 -16.31 -2.08 -2.22
N THR A 65 -16.21 -1.10 -3.11
CA THR A 65 -16.20 -1.33 -4.56
C THR A 65 -14.93 -0.79 -5.21
N HIS A 66 -14.30 0.22 -4.59
CA HIS A 66 -13.11 0.88 -5.11
C HIS A 66 -11.96 0.85 -4.09
N LEU A 67 -10.73 0.72 -4.59
CA LEU A 67 -9.50 0.81 -3.80
C LEU A 67 -8.55 1.83 -4.42
N ALA A 68 -8.08 2.78 -3.62
CA ALA A 68 -6.95 3.63 -4.00
C ALA A 68 -5.72 3.22 -3.17
N ASP A 69 -4.65 2.82 -3.84
CA ASP A 69 -3.36 2.47 -3.24
C ASP A 69 -2.40 3.64 -3.43
N CYS A 70 -2.20 4.45 -2.38
CA CYS A 70 -1.34 5.63 -2.44
C CYS A 70 0.07 5.25 -1.98
N TYR A 71 1.08 5.69 -2.73
CA TYR A 71 2.48 5.23 -2.61
C TYR A 71 2.62 3.75 -3.01
N CYS A 72 1.93 3.35 -4.08
CA CYS A 72 1.76 1.93 -4.41
C CYS A 72 3.05 1.20 -4.81
N GLY A 73 4.14 1.94 -5.11
CA GLY A 73 5.38 1.35 -5.62
C GLY A 73 5.12 0.43 -6.82
N SER A 74 5.60 -0.81 -6.75
CA SER A 74 5.40 -1.83 -7.80
C SER A 74 4.02 -2.50 -7.77
N GLY A 75 3.04 -1.94 -7.06
CA GLY A 75 1.64 -2.38 -7.02
C GLY A 75 1.34 -3.52 -6.04
N LEU A 76 2.11 -3.67 -4.96
CA LEU A 76 1.98 -4.80 -4.03
C LEU A 76 0.55 -4.93 -3.49
N PHE A 77 0.01 -3.88 -2.87
CA PHE A 77 -1.31 -3.94 -2.24
C PHE A 77 -2.43 -3.84 -3.29
N ALA A 78 -2.32 -2.92 -4.25
CA ALA A 78 -3.26 -2.77 -5.36
C ALA A 78 -3.54 -4.11 -6.06
N LEU A 79 -2.49 -4.82 -6.49
CA LEU A 79 -2.65 -6.09 -7.21
C LEU A 79 -3.12 -7.22 -6.28
N SER A 80 -2.64 -7.27 -5.04
CA SER A 80 -3.04 -8.30 -4.08
C SER A 80 -4.50 -8.19 -3.65
N ALA A 81 -5.04 -6.97 -3.64
CA ALA A 81 -6.43 -6.70 -3.27
C ALA A 81 -7.40 -6.80 -4.46
N SER A 82 -6.90 -6.79 -5.70
CA SER A 82 -7.68 -6.50 -6.91
C SER A 82 -8.92 -7.36 -7.10
N GLU A 83 -8.88 -8.63 -6.71
CA GLU A 83 -10.01 -9.55 -6.86
C GLU A 83 -11.24 -9.19 -6.02
N HIS A 84 -11.07 -8.33 -5.02
CA HIS A 84 -12.14 -7.91 -4.12
C HIS A 84 -12.81 -6.59 -4.51
N PHE A 85 -12.30 -5.91 -5.53
CA PHE A 85 -12.76 -4.57 -5.93
C PHE A 85 -13.17 -4.53 -7.39
N GLN A 86 -14.12 -3.65 -7.72
CA GLN A 86 -14.53 -3.40 -9.10
C GLN A 86 -13.46 -2.60 -9.85
N LYS A 87 -12.84 -1.63 -9.19
CA LYS A 87 -11.78 -0.79 -9.74
C LYS A 87 -10.73 -0.51 -8.68
N VAL A 88 -9.46 -0.62 -9.07
CA VAL A 88 -8.31 -0.30 -8.23
C VAL A 88 -7.44 0.71 -8.96
N VAL A 89 -7.04 1.78 -8.27
CA VAL A 89 -6.08 2.75 -8.79
C VAL A 89 -4.88 2.82 -7.86
N GLY A 90 -3.70 2.48 -8.39
CA GLY A 90 -2.42 2.69 -7.72
C GLY A 90 -1.80 4.03 -8.12
N ILE A 91 -1.30 4.78 -7.14
CA ILE A 91 -0.79 6.13 -7.32
C ILE A 91 0.61 6.22 -6.74
N GLU A 92 1.56 6.66 -7.56
CA GLU A 92 2.98 6.73 -7.21
C GLU A 92 3.62 7.90 -7.95
N ILE A 93 4.64 8.54 -7.37
CA ILE A 93 5.34 9.66 -8.03
C ILE A 93 6.46 9.17 -8.96
N ASN A 94 6.94 7.95 -8.73
CA ASN A 94 8.01 7.34 -9.50
C ASN A 94 7.48 6.62 -10.75
N ASP A 95 7.73 7.19 -11.94
CA ASP A 95 7.34 6.61 -13.24
C ASP A 95 7.86 5.18 -13.46
N GLN A 96 9.06 4.86 -12.96
CA GLN A 96 9.61 3.52 -13.08
C GLN A 96 8.81 2.52 -12.24
N ALA A 97 8.38 2.91 -11.05
CA ALA A 97 7.54 2.07 -10.19
C ALA A 97 6.16 1.85 -10.83
N ILE A 98 5.58 2.86 -11.47
CA ILE A 98 4.34 2.74 -12.26
C ILE A 98 4.50 1.76 -13.43
N ALA A 99 5.63 1.82 -14.16
CA ALA A 99 5.92 0.88 -15.23
C ALA A 99 6.07 -0.56 -14.69
N GLU A 100 6.72 -0.72 -13.53
CA GLU A 100 6.84 -2.02 -12.83
C GLU A 100 5.46 -2.54 -12.38
N ALA A 101 4.63 -1.70 -11.77
CA ALA A 101 3.27 -2.06 -11.34
C ALA A 101 2.37 -2.46 -12.52
N THR A 102 2.45 -1.72 -13.62
CA THR A 102 1.72 -2.02 -14.86
C THR A 102 2.17 -3.35 -15.46
N ALA A 103 3.49 -3.60 -15.53
CA ALA A 103 4.03 -4.88 -15.99
C ALA A 103 3.59 -6.04 -15.08
N ASN A 104 3.53 -5.82 -13.75
CA ASN A 104 3.04 -6.81 -12.80
C ASN A 104 1.55 -7.10 -12.99
N ALA A 105 0.72 -6.09 -13.27
CA ALA A 105 -0.69 -6.30 -13.58
C ALA A 105 -0.86 -7.21 -14.80
N VAL A 106 -0.15 -6.91 -15.89
CA VAL A 106 -0.15 -7.71 -17.12
C VAL A 106 0.33 -9.15 -16.86
N ALA A 107 1.45 -9.30 -16.14
CA ALA A 107 2.02 -10.62 -15.84
C ALA A 107 1.07 -11.49 -14.98
N ASN A 108 0.28 -10.88 -14.10
CA ASN A 108 -0.71 -11.56 -13.29
C ASN A 108 -2.11 -11.61 -13.92
N LYS A 109 -2.29 -11.10 -15.15
CA LYS A 109 -3.57 -11.05 -15.87
C LYS A 109 -4.67 -10.29 -15.11
N ILE A 110 -4.28 -9.23 -14.39
CA ILE A 110 -5.19 -8.36 -13.64
C ILE A 110 -5.56 -7.18 -14.54
N THR A 111 -6.86 -6.98 -14.78
CA THR A 111 -7.38 -5.99 -15.74
C THR A 111 -8.16 -4.84 -15.12
N ASN A 112 -8.48 -4.92 -13.82
CA ASN A 112 -9.23 -3.90 -13.08
C ASN A 112 -8.32 -2.96 -12.26
N CYS A 113 -7.01 -3.01 -12.48
CA CYS A 113 -6.02 -2.12 -11.87
C CYS A 113 -5.49 -1.11 -12.89
N GLU A 114 -5.51 0.16 -12.54
CA GLU A 114 -4.84 1.25 -13.26
C GLU A 114 -3.75 1.86 -12.38
N PHE A 115 -2.63 2.27 -12.98
CA PHE A 115 -1.51 2.90 -12.27
C PHE A 115 -1.24 4.28 -12.85
N ARG A 116 -1.19 5.30 -11.99
CA ARG A 116 -1.07 6.69 -12.42
C ARG A 116 0.04 7.41 -11.67
N ALA A 117 0.83 8.18 -12.42
CA ALA A 117 1.81 9.07 -11.84
C ALA A 117 1.13 10.31 -11.26
N ALA A 118 1.33 10.61 -9.98
CA ALA A 118 0.84 11.85 -9.37
C ALA A 118 1.77 12.34 -8.26
N SER A 119 1.86 13.66 -8.10
CA SER A 119 2.54 14.28 -6.95
C SER A 119 1.69 14.12 -5.68
N ALA A 120 2.32 14.22 -4.51
CA ALA A 120 1.63 14.16 -3.23
C ALA A 120 0.49 15.20 -3.10
N GLU A 121 0.59 16.32 -3.81
CA GLU A 121 -0.36 17.44 -3.84
C GLU A 121 -1.61 17.16 -4.70
N ASN A 122 -1.51 16.20 -5.64
CA ASN A 122 -2.55 15.91 -6.63
C ASN A 122 -2.94 14.43 -6.67
N ILE A 123 -2.65 13.66 -5.62
CA ILE A 123 -2.94 12.21 -5.58
C ILE A 123 -4.43 11.95 -5.84
N PHE A 124 -5.32 12.73 -5.23
CA PHE A 124 -6.76 12.47 -5.36
C PHE A 124 -7.36 12.96 -6.67
N GLU A 125 -6.63 13.72 -7.50
CA GLU A 125 -7.06 14.03 -8.87
C GLU A 125 -7.18 12.77 -9.73
N ALA A 126 -6.39 11.74 -9.42
CA ALA A 126 -6.41 10.44 -10.10
C ALA A 126 -7.70 9.64 -9.84
N ILE A 127 -8.52 10.01 -8.85
CA ILE A 127 -9.69 9.22 -8.43
C ILE A 127 -10.93 10.09 -8.19
N GLN A 128 -11.05 11.21 -8.92
CA GLN A 128 -12.22 12.10 -8.80
C GLN A 128 -13.56 11.39 -9.07
N ASP A 129 -13.54 10.31 -9.84
CA ASP A 129 -14.70 9.48 -10.17
C ASP A 129 -15.04 8.45 -9.06
N PHE A 130 -14.22 8.31 -8.03
CA PHE A 130 -14.42 7.28 -7.01
C PHE A 130 -15.49 7.70 -5.98
N PRO A 131 -16.49 6.85 -5.70
CA PRO A 131 -17.44 7.07 -4.63
C PRO A 131 -16.77 6.88 -3.26
N ASN A 132 -16.59 7.96 -2.50
CA ASN A 132 -15.90 7.91 -1.21
C ASN A 132 -16.53 6.92 -0.21
N ASP A 133 -17.87 6.79 -0.21
CA ASP A 133 -18.64 5.90 0.66
C ASP A 133 -18.40 4.41 0.44
N THR A 134 -17.84 4.05 -0.71
CA THR A 134 -17.52 2.66 -1.07
C THR A 134 -16.05 2.51 -1.48
N THR A 135 -15.20 3.46 -1.07
CA THR A 135 -13.76 3.46 -1.33
C THR A 135 -12.95 3.16 -0.07
N ALA A 136 -12.01 2.23 -0.19
CA ALA A 136 -10.91 2.06 0.76
C ALA A 136 -9.65 2.76 0.21
N VAL A 137 -8.89 3.40 1.09
CA VAL A 137 -7.58 3.98 0.75
C VAL A 137 -6.50 3.23 1.52
N VAL A 138 -5.52 2.67 0.81
CA VAL A 138 -4.31 2.09 1.40
C VAL A 138 -3.18 3.11 1.32
N LEU A 139 -2.44 3.27 2.41
CA LEU A 139 -1.30 4.18 2.54
C LEU A 139 -0.06 3.38 2.94
N ASP A 140 1.03 3.52 2.20
CA ASP A 140 2.38 3.03 2.59
C ASP A 140 3.45 4.13 2.35
N PRO A 141 3.37 5.26 3.07
CA PRO A 141 4.25 6.41 2.85
C PRO A 141 5.69 6.13 3.29
N PRO A 142 6.66 6.94 2.82
CA PRO A 142 8.03 6.89 3.31
C PRO A 142 8.13 7.22 4.81
N ARG A 143 9.28 6.94 5.44
CA ARG A 143 9.57 7.17 6.88
C ARG A 143 9.17 8.53 7.47
N LYS A 144 9.02 9.58 6.64
CA LYS A 144 8.57 10.91 7.10
C LYS A 144 7.05 11.00 7.35
N GLY A 145 6.31 9.95 7.00
CA GLY A 145 4.85 9.91 7.00
C GLY A 145 4.24 10.65 5.81
N CYS A 146 2.94 10.93 5.90
CA CYS A 146 2.20 11.67 4.90
C CYS A 146 2.58 13.17 4.92
N SER A 147 2.56 13.83 3.76
CA SER A 147 2.64 15.30 3.72
C SER A 147 1.34 15.94 4.21
N THR A 148 1.41 17.20 4.62
CA THR A 148 0.22 17.98 5.00
C THR A 148 -0.78 18.09 3.86
N ASP A 149 -0.30 18.29 2.63
CA ASP A 149 -1.16 18.44 1.45
C ASP A 149 -1.85 17.14 1.08
N PHE A 150 -1.16 16.01 1.26
CA PHE A 150 -1.75 14.69 1.11
C PHE A 150 -2.87 14.46 2.12
N LEU A 151 -2.61 14.74 3.40
CA LEU A 151 -3.59 14.58 4.47
C LEU A 151 -4.81 15.49 4.24
N ALA A 152 -4.61 16.72 3.77
CA ALA A 152 -5.70 17.63 3.43
C ALA A 152 -6.62 17.06 2.33
N GLN A 153 -6.04 16.52 1.25
CA GLN A 153 -6.81 15.84 0.21
C GLN A 153 -7.53 14.59 0.73
N LEU A 154 -6.86 13.79 1.58
CA LEU A 154 -7.46 12.60 2.19
C LEU A 154 -8.69 12.96 3.02
N TYR A 155 -8.64 14.05 3.79
CA TYR A 155 -9.77 14.54 4.58
C TYR A 155 -10.89 15.07 3.70
N GLN A 156 -10.56 15.73 2.58
CA GLN A 156 -11.55 16.23 1.63
C GLN A 156 -12.25 15.09 0.89
N PHE A 157 -11.50 14.09 0.43
CA PHE A 157 -12.07 12.91 -0.22
C PHE A 157 -12.92 12.09 0.77
N ALA A 158 -12.47 12.02 2.03
CA ALA A 158 -13.16 11.36 3.12
C ALA A 158 -13.58 9.90 2.80
N PRO A 159 -12.62 9.01 2.44
CA PRO A 159 -12.95 7.63 2.09
C PRO A 159 -13.60 6.89 3.28
N ARG A 160 -14.47 5.91 3.02
CA ARG A 160 -15.10 5.14 4.10
C ARG A 160 -14.07 4.44 5.00
N LYS A 161 -12.95 4.00 4.43
CA LYS A 161 -11.89 3.28 5.16
C LYS A 161 -10.50 3.75 4.75
N ILE A 162 -9.60 3.85 5.74
CA ILE A 162 -8.17 4.10 5.53
C ILE A 162 -7.39 2.96 6.18
N VAL A 163 -6.47 2.38 5.42
CA VAL A 163 -5.58 1.27 5.82
C VAL A 163 -4.16 1.77 5.71
N TYR A 164 -3.55 2.12 6.84
CA TYR A 164 -2.25 2.80 6.87
C TYR A 164 -1.15 1.85 7.36
N MET A 165 -0.29 1.41 6.45
CA MET A 165 0.98 0.73 6.76
C MET A 165 2.11 1.75 6.97
N SER A 166 2.93 1.59 8.01
CA SER A 166 4.05 2.51 8.27
C SER A 166 5.24 1.81 8.89
N CYS A 167 6.43 2.16 8.40
CA CYS A 167 7.71 1.73 8.96
C CYS A 167 8.23 2.61 10.12
N ASP A 168 7.51 3.69 10.46
CA ASP A 168 7.83 4.58 11.58
C ASP A 168 6.56 4.90 12.40
N PRO A 169 6.33 4.15 13.50
CA PRO A 169 5.17 4.35 14.38
C PRO A 169 5.04 5.76 14.95
N SER A 170 6.14 6.52 15.07
CA SER A 170 6.11 7.87 15.64
C SER A 170 5.45 8.86 14.67
N THR A 171 5.82 8.79 13.39
CA THR A 171 5.18 9.61 12.35
C THR A 171 3.75 9.15 12.07
N GLN A 172 3.49 7.84 12.13
CA GLN A 172 2.14 7.30 12.00
C GLN A 172 1.22 7.82 13.11
N ALA A 173 1.69 7.89 14.38
CA ALA A 173 0.91 8.42 15.48
C ALA A 173 0.57 9.92 15.31
N ARG A 174 1.50 10.71 14.76
CA ARG A 174 1.26 12.12 14.41
C ARG A 174 0.14 12.23 13.36
N ASP A 175 0.24 11.46 12.29
CA ASP A 175 -0.74 11.49 11.20
C ASP A 175 -2.10 10.96 11.67
N ALA A 176 -2.10 9.90 12.49
CA ALA A 176 -3.29 9.31 13.10
C ALA A 176 -4.09 10.34 13.92
N LYS A 177 -3.42 11.25 14.63
CA LYS A 177 -4.09 12.34 15.36
C LYS A 177 -4.89 13.23 14.39
N GLY A 178 -4.33 13.55 13.23
CA GLY A 178 -5.01 14.33 12.20
C GLY A 178 -6.20 13.57 11.58
N ILE A 179 -5.99 12.30 11.23
CA ILE A 179 -7.04 11.43 10.66
C ILE A 179 -8.21 11.28 11.64
N VAL A 180 -7.94 11.07 12.93
CA VAL A 180 -9.00 11.01 13.97
C VAL A 180 -9.71 12.36 14.10
N GLY A 181 -8.96 13.47 14.11
CA GLY A 181 -9.54 14.82 14.12
C GLY A 181 -10.44 15.12 12.92
N ALA A 182 -10.21 14.46 11.79
CA ALA A 182 -11.03 14.56 10.58
C ALA A 182 -12.29 13.65 10.59
N GLY A 183 -12.65 13.06 11.73
CA GLY A 183 -13.89 12.28 11.86
C GLY A 183 -13.73 10.78 11.63
N TYR A 184 -12.54 10.24 11.88
CA TYR A 184 -12.28 8.80 11.85
C TYR A 184 -12.08 8.23 13.25
N LYS A 185 -12.34 6.94 13.41
CA LYS A 185 -11.94 6.16 14.59
C LYS A 185 -10.89 5.12 14.19
N ILE A 186 -9.92 4.89 15.07
CA ILE A 186 -9.00 3.76 14.93
C ILE A 186 -9.75 2.50 15.38
N THR A 187 -9.81 1.49 14.52
CA THR A 187 -10.51 0.22 14.82
C THR A 187 -9.55 -0.94 15.04
N ASN A 188 -8.34 -0.89 14.48
CA ASN A 188 -7.32 -1.90 14.70
C ASN A 188 -5.91 -1.30 14.59
N VAL A 189 -4.97 -1.89 15.33
CA VAL A 189 -3.53 -1.63 15.25
C VAL A 189 -2.79 -2.97 15.30
N GLN A 190 -1.98 -3.26 14.29
CA GLN A 190 -1.25 -4.52 14.15
C GLN A 190 0.21 -4.27 13.77
N PRO A 191 1.16 -4.46 14.70
CA PRO A 191 2.59 -4.42 14.37
C PRO A 191 3.06 -5.71 13.69
N PHE A 192 4.08 -5.59 12.85
CA PHE A 192 4.78 -6.68 12.17
C PHE A 192 6.29 -6.54 12.35
N ASP A 193 6.93 -7.61 12.79
CA ASP A 193 8.40 -7.69 12.89
C ASP A 193 9.00 -8.19 11.57
N LEU A 194 9.11 -7.29 10.59
CA LEU A 194 9.77 -7.60 9.32
C LEU A 194 11.29 -7.69 9.47
N PHE A 195 11.86 -7.09 10.50
CA PHE A 195 13.30 -6.98 10.69
C PHE A 195 13.70 -7.43 12.11
N PRO A 196 13.60 -8.74 12.42
CA PRO A 196 13.98 -9.26 13.73
C PRO A 196 15.42 -8.88 14.07
N GLN A 197 15.69 -8.68 15.37
CA GLN A 197 16.98 -8.21 15.88
C GLN A 197 17.33 -6.76 15.48
N THR A 198 16.36 -5.98 14.99
CA THR A 198 16.52 -4.55 14.74
C THR A 198 15.50 -3.74 15.55
N ARG A 199 15.64 -2.41 15.52
CA ARG A 199 14.66 -1.48 16.09
C ARG A 199 13.47 -1.18 15.16
N HIS A 200 13.48 -1.72 13.94
CA HIS A 200 12.46 -1.41 12.93
C HIS A 200 11.20 -2.22 13.17
N ILE A 201 10.05 -1.55 13.14
CA ILE A 201 8.72 -2.15 13.26
C ILE A 201 7.88 -1.58 12.14
N GLU A 202 7.25 -2.45 11.35
CA GLU A 202 6.16 -2.05 10.47
C GLU A 202 4.87 -2.10 11.29
N ASN A 203 4.00 -1.11 11.14
CA ASN A 203 2.75 -1.05 11.89
C ASN A 203 1.57 -0.69 10.99
N LEU A 204 0.54 -1.50 11.06
CA LEU A 204 -0.73 -1.30 10.37
C LEU A 204 -1.73 -0.64 11.32
N MET A 205 -2.32 0.48 10.89
CA MET A 205 -3.44 1.13 11.57
C MET A 205 -4.66 1.20 10.63
N ILE A 206 -5.82 0.85 11.16
CA ILE A 206 -7.09 0.87 10.42
C ILE A 206 -7.97 1.98 10.96
N PHE A 207 -8.47 2.81 10.06
CA PHE A 207 -9.37 3.90 10.38
C PHE A 207 -10.69 3.74 9.65
N GLU A 208 -11.79 3.89 10.38
CA GLU A 208 -13.14 3.90 9.82
C GLU A 208 -13.77 5.26 10.00
N ARG A 209 -14.37 5.79 8.93
CA ARG A 209 -15.08 7.07 8.98
C ARG A 209 -16.28 6.95 9.91
N ILE A 210 -16.39 7.86 10.86
CA ILE A 210 -17.52 7.91 11.78
C ILE A 210 -18.73 8.42 10.97
N LYS A 211 -19.79 7.62 10.86
CA LYS A 211 -21.05 8.12 10.29
C LYS A 211 -21.57 9.22 11.22
N GLN A 212 -21.65 10.46 10.73
CA GLN A 212 -22.39 11.47 11.47
C GLN A 212 -23.87 11.05 11.48
N PRO A 213 -24.57 11.15 12.63
CA PRO A 213 -26.00 10.93 12.65
C PRO A 213 -26.66 11.88 11.64
N SER A 214 -27.52 11.34 10.79
CA SER A 214 -28.36 12.14 9.90
C SER A 214 -29.18 13.09 10.78
N SER A 215 -28.88 14.39 10.66
CA SER A 215 -29.65 15.50 11.23
C SER A 215 -31.10 15.48 10.75
#